data_AF-A0A2E5ICB7-F1
#
_entry.id   AF-A0A2E5ICB7-F1
#
_cell.length_a   1.000
_cell.length_b   1.000
_cell.length_c   1.000
_cell.angle_alpha   90.00
_cell.angle_beta   90.00
_cell.angle_gamma   90.00
#
_symmetry.space_group_name_H-M   'P 1'
#
loop_
_entity.id
_entity.type
_entity.pdbx_description
1 polymer ?
#
loop_
_entity_poly.entity_id
_entity_poly.type
_entity_poly.pdbx_seq_one_letter_code
_entity_poly.pdbx_strand_id
1 'polypeptide(L)'
;MAQEFCIVCGAPPPVYAGRLCESCLRDRTNLSKIPERLQQARCSKCRLHNVGKSWSDNDDLSIAEIRVQDHLEILSEAEDVDVGLTVETIDDRTSRISIDVSATVHGLPFDDQHTVLLQTSDTICQTCSRKDGAYFEAEFQIRSAGRRLSKDEIGVIR
;
A
#
# COMPACT_ATOMS: atom_id res chain seq x y z
N MET A 1 41.73 7.40 32.01
CA MET A 1 41.04 7.52 30.71
C MET A 1 39.96 6.45 30.70
N ALA A 2 38.68 6.83 30.68
CA ALA A 2 37.60 5.84 30.61
C ALA A 2 37.66 5.20 29.22
N GLN A 3 38.05 3.92 29.14
CA GLN A 3 37.95 3.17 27.89
C GLN A 3 36.47 3.06 27.54
N GLU A 4 36.12 3.47 26.33
CA GLU A 4 34.81 3.16 25.78
C GLU A 4 34.77 1.65 25.49
N PHE A 5 33.70 0.98 25.88
CA PHE A 5 33.52 -0.45 25.66
C PHE A 5 32.03 -0.74 25.45
N CYS A 6 31.72 -1.83 24.78
CA CYS A 6 30.34 -2.23 24.56
C CYS A 6 29.68 -2.60 25.89
N ILE A 7 28.57 -1.95 26.25
CA ILE A 7 27.86 -2.22 27.52
C ILE A 7 27.22 -3.62 27.60
N VAL A 8 27.08 -4.30 26.47
CA VAL A 8 26.46 -5.63 26.38
C VAL A 8 27.50 -6.74 26.40
N CYS A 9 28.57 -6.63 25.60
CA CYS A 9 29.55 -7.71 25.41
C CYS A 9 30.96 -7.38 25.91
N GLY A 10 31.23 -6.15 26.34
CA GLY A 10 32.55 -5.71 26.80
C GLY A 10 33.59 -5.51 25.68
N ALA A 11 33.19 -5.55 24.41
CA ALA A 11 34.10 -5.35 23.28
C ALA A 11 34.77 -3.96 23.31
N PRO A 12 36.05 -3.84 22.89
CA PRO A 12 36.75 -2.56 22.78
C PRO A 12 36.15 -1.69 21.66
N PRO A 13 36.52 -0.39 21.58
CA PRO A 13 36.04 0.51 20.52
C PRO A 13 36.39 0.00 19.12
N PRO A 14 35.61 0.35 18.08
CA PRO A 14 34.59 1.40 18.04
C PRO A 14 33.25 0.99 18.68
N VAL A 15 32.64 1.94 19.40
CA VAL A 15 31.26 1.84 19.89
C VAL A 15 30.40 2.90 19.21
N TYR A 16 29.15 2.56 18.96
CA TYR A 16 28.15 3.38 18.29
C TYR A 16 27.09 3.85 19.29
N ALA A 17 25.87 4.13 18.82
CA ALA A 17 24.75 4.56 19.64
C ALA A 17 24.56 3.68 20.89
N GLY A 18 24.40 4.34 22.05
CA GLY A 18 24.23 3.65 23.33
C GLY A 18 25.47 2.91 23.85
N ARG A 19 26.67 3.19 23.32
CA ARG A 19 27.91 2.45 23.62
C ARG A 19 27.77 0.96 23.30
N LEU A 20 27.22 0.65 22.13
CA LEU A 20 27.14 -0.71 21.60
C LEU A 20 28.19 -0.92 20.52
N CYS A 21 28.82 -2.09 20.48
CA CYS A 21 29.57 -2.49 19.29
C CYS A 21 28.60 -2.77 18.14
N GLU A 22 29.12 -2.82 16.91
CA GLU A 22 28.33 -3.04 15.71
C GLU A 22 27.43 -4.29 15.82
N SER A 23 27.95 -5.42 16.28
CA SER A 23 27.16 -6.66 16.42
C SER A 23 25.99 -6.52 17.40
N CYS A 24 26.23 -5.97 18.59
CA CYS A 24 25.18 -5.77 19.59
C CYS A 24 24.15 -4.72 19.17
N LEU A 25 24.54 -3.75 18.34
CA LEU A 25 23.61 -2.81 17.74
C LEU A 25 22.74 -3.53 16.69
N ARG A 26 23.34 -4.31 15.80
CA ARG A 26 22.63 -5.07 14.75
C ARG A 26 21.62 -6.06 15.31
N ASP A 27 21.97 -6.79 16.36
CA ASP A 27 21.08 -7.79 16.98
C ASP A 27 19.85 -7.16 17.66
N ARG A 28 19.91 -5.87 17.98
CA ARG A 28 18.88 -5.17 18.77
C ARG A 28 18.08 -4.16 17.96
N THR A 29 18.65 -3.67 16.87
CA THR A 29 18.01 -2.71 15.98
C THR A 29 17.24 -3.47 14.93
N ASN A 30 15.92 -3.31 14.92
CA ASN A 30 15.10 -3.76 13.81
C ASN A 30 14.89 -2.56 12.86
N LEU A 31 15.43 -2.65 11.64
CA LEU A 31 15.43 -1.55 10.70
C LEU A 31 14.01 -1.21 10.24
N SER A 32 13.24 -2.23 9.89
CA SER A 32 11.89 -2.05 9.39
C SER A 32 10.93 -3.12 9.88
N LYS A 33 9.64 -2.78 9.90
CA LYS A 33 8.57 -3.68 10.30
C LYS A 33 7.40 -3.53 9.35
N ILE A 34 6.86 -4.68 8.95
CA ILE A 34 5.66 -4.75 8.14
C ILE A 34 4.88 -6.01 8.52
N PRO A 35 3.55 -6.00 8.53
CA PRO A 35 2.76 -7.22 8.74
C PRO A 35 2.97 -8.23 7.61
N GLU A 36 2.98 -9.52 7.94
CA GLU A 36 3.11 -10.63 6.96
C GLU A 36 1.97 -10.69 5.94
N ARG A 37 0.83 -10.05 6.23
CA ARG A 37 -0.37 -10.06 5.37
C ARG A 37 -0.94 -8.66 5.25
N LEU A 38 -1.13 -8.23 4.02
CA LEU A 38 -1.79 -6.99 3.66
C LEU A 38 -3.12 -7.29 2.97
N GLN A 39 -4.12 -6.46 3.23
CA GLN A 39 -5.44 -6.57 2.60
C GLN A 39 -5.61 -5.50 1.53
N GLN A 40 -6.12 -5.92 0.38
CA GLN A 40 -6.55 -5.10 -0.74
C GLN A 40 -8.01 -5.43 -1.04
N ALA A 41 -8.77 -4.46 -1.55
CA ALA A 41 -10.13 -4.69 -2.02
C ALA A 41 -10.25 -4.35 -3.51
N ARG A 42 -10.94 -5.20 -4.26
CA ARG A 42 -11.17 -5.02 -5.69
C ARG A 42 -12.66 -5.11 -5.99
N CYS A 43 -13.14 -4.28 -6.90
CA CYS A 43 -14.54 -4.29 -7.29
C CYS A 43 -14.83 -5.54 -8.13
N SER A 44 -15.78 -6.37 -7.71
CA SER A 44 -16.17 -7.58 -8.46
C SER A 44 -16.78 -7.29 -9.84
N LYS A 45 -17.28 -6.06 -10.07
CA LYS A 45 -17.91 -5.66 -11.34
C LYS A 45 -16.98 -4.92 -12.30
N CYS A 46 -16.31 -3.87 -11.82
CA CYS A 46 -15.48 -3.01 -12.67
C CYS A 46 -13.98 -3.25 -12.47
N ARG A 47 -13.57 -4.20 -11.62
CA ARG A 47 -12.18 -4.61 -11.35
C ARG A 47 -11.24 -3.52 -10.82
N LEU A 48 -11.72 -2.29 -10.62
CA LEU A 48 -10.97 -1.23 -9.94
C LEU A 48 -10.58 -1.64 -8.53
N HIS A 49 -9.40 -1.20 -8.10
CA HIS A 49 -8.83 -1.42 -6.79
C HIS A 49 -9.18 -0.26 -5.84
N ASN A 50 -9.51 -0.58 -4.59
CA ASN A 50 -9.71 0.42 -3.56
C ASN A 50 -8.37 0.97 -3.08
N VAL A 51 -8.22 2.29 -3.11
CA VAL A 51 -7.05 3.03 -2.63
C VAL A 51 -7.55 4.15 -1.73
N GLY A 52 -7.35 4.01 -0.41
CA GLY A 52 -7.89 4.94 0.58
C GLY A 52 -9.41 5.13 0.44
N LYS A 53 -9.83 6.33 0.01
CA LYS A 53 -11.26 6.68 -0.20
C LYS A 53 -11.72 6.58 -1.66
N SER A 54 -10.82 6.30 -2.59
CA SER A 54 -11.10 6.26 -4.03
C SER A 54 -10.93 4.84 -4.59
N TRP A 55 -11.30 4.71 -5.87
CA TRP A 55 -11.13 3.50 -6.65
C TRP A 55 -10.28 3.84 -7.87
N SER A 56 -9.20 3.09 -8.10
CA SER A 56 -8.26 3.32 -9.19
C SER A 56 -8.05 2.06 -10.03
N ASP A 57 -7.62 2.27 -11.28
CA ASP A 57 -7.25 1.21 -12.23
C ASP A 57 -5.73 1.00 -12.24
N ASN A 58 -5.11 1.10 -11.07
CA ASN A 58 -3.67 0.93 -10.92
C ASN A 58 -3.29 -0.53 -11.16
N ASP A 59 -2.11 -0.75 -11.74
CA ASP A 59 -1.55 -2.08 -11.88
C ASP A 59 -1.14 -2.70 -10.52
N ASP A 60 -0.86 -4.00 -10.52
CA ASP A 60 -0.53 -4.77 -9.31
C ASP A 60 0.72 -4.23 -8.59
N LEU A 61 1.71 -3.72 -9.32
CA LEU A 61 2.93 -3.15 -8.74
C LEU A 61 2.61 -1.85 -8.00
N SER A 62 1.92 -0.94 -8.68
CA SER A 62 1.46 0.33 -8.10
C SER A 62 0.58 0.11 -6.86
N ILE A 63 -0.28 -0.92 -6.86
CA ILE A 63 -1.08 -1.28 -5.70
C ILE A 63 -0.21 -1.84 -4.56
N ALA A 64 0.77 -2.70 -4.86
CA ALA A 64 1.70 -3.20 -3.88
C ALA A 64 2.53 -2.08 -3.24
N GLU A 65 3.06 -1.15 -4.04
CA GLU A 65 3.80 0.03 -3.60
C GLU A 65 3.01 0.84 -2.58
N ILE A 66 1.76 1.20 -2.91
CA ILE A 66 0.88 1.95 -2.02
C ILE A 66 0.65 1.19 -0.71
N ARG A 67 0.40 -0.12 -0.79
CA ARG A 67 0.11 -0.95 0.39
C ARG A 67 1.30 -1.11 1.31
N VAL A 68 2.50 -1.26 0.72
CA VAL A 68 3.76 -1.31 1.47
C VAL A 68 4.01 0.05 2.11
N GLN A 69 3.88 1.15 1.36
CA GLN A 69 4.08 2.50 1.89
C GLN A 69 3.13 2.83 3.07
N ASP A 70 1.89 2.35 3.03
CA ASP A 70 0.91 2.58 4.09
C ASP A 70 1.20 1.79 5.39
N HIS A 71 1.98 0.70 5.33
CA HIS A 71 2.16 -0.23 6.47
C HIS A 71 3.63 -0.47 6.86
N LEU A 72 4.59 -0.05 6.04
CA LEU A 72 6.01 -0.21 6.32
C LEU A 72 6.44 0.85 7.34
N GLU A 73 6.80 0.39 8.52
CA GLU A 73 7.40 1.22 9.56
C GLU A 73 8.92 1.11 9.45
N ILE A 74 9.59 2.23 9.23
CA ILE A 74 11.06 2.31 9.19
C ILE A 74 11.53 3.05 10.44
N LEU A 75 12.67 2.63 10.99
CA LEU A 75 13.29 3.29 12.13
C LEU A 75 13.53 4.79 11.85
N SER A 76 13.13 5.66 12.78
CA SER A 76 13.21 7.12 12.60
C SER A 76 14.64 7.66 12.44
N GLU A 77 15.62 6.95 12.99
CA GLU A 77 17.04 7.29 12.96
C GLU A 77 17.77 6.76 11.71
N ALA A 78 17.04 6.14 10.78
CA ALA A 78 17.58 5.69 9.51
C ALA A 78 17.76 6.85 8.53
N GLU A 79 18.94 6.91 7.92
CA GLU A 79 19.33 7.85 6.86
C GLU A 79 19.55 7.08 5.55
N ASP A 80 19.50 7.77 4.40
CA ASP A 80 19.71 7.18 3.06
C ASP A 80 18.88 5.90 2.82
N VAL A 81 17.58 5.98 3.12
CA VAL A 81 16.64 4.85 2.98
C VAL A 81 16.32 4.59 1.51
N ASP A 82 16.58 3.37 1.06
CA ASP A 82 16.18 2.84 -0.24
C ASP A 82 15.29 1.61 -0.04
N VAL A 83 14.16 1.58 -0.73
CA VAL A 83 13.17 0.50 -0.64
C VAL A 83 12.91 -0.06 -2.03
N GLY A 84 13.37 -1.27 -2.25
CA GLY A 84 13.09 -2.08 -3.43
C GLY A 84 11.89 -3.00 -3.19
N LEU A 85 11.09 -3.21 -4.23
CA LEU A 85 9.94 -4.10 -4.15
C LEU A 85 9.77 -4.90 -5.44
N THR A 86 9.41 -6.17 -5.29
CA THR A 86 9.09 -7.08 -6.39
C THR A 86 7.78 -7.80 -6.09
N VAL A 87 6.90 -7.90 -7.09
CA VAL A 87 5.59 -8.54 -6.96
C VAL A 87 5.54 -9.81 -7.80
N GLU A 88 5.12 -10.91 -7.17
CA GLU A 88 4.88 -12.21 -7.79
C GLU A 88 3.42 -12.61 -7.59
N THR A 89 2.68 -12.77 -8.68
CA THR A 89 1.28 -13.22 -8.62
C THR A 89 1.23 -14.73 -8.36
N ILE A 90 0.63 -15.15 -7.24
CA ILE A 90 0.41 -16.56 -6.92
C ILE A 90 -0.91 -17.03 -7.54
N ASP A 91 -1.98 -16.25 -7.36
CA ASP A 91 -3.31 -16.49 -7.92
C ASP A 91 -4.07 -15.16 -8.16
N ASP A 92 -5.32 -15.18 -8.67
CA ASP A 92 -6.12 -13.97 -8.96
C ASP A 92 -6.40 -13.08 -7.73
N ARG A 93 -6.18 -13.61 -6.52
CA ARG A 93 -6.52 -12.97 -5.25
C ARG A 93 -5.32 -12.85 -4.32
N THR A 94 -4.17 -13.40 -4.67
CA THR A 94 -3.00 -13.47 -3.80
C THR A 94 -1.74 -13.16 -4.57
N SER A 95 -1.02 -12.14 -4.13
CA SER A 95 0.31 -11.81 -4.62
C SER A 95 1.32 -11.86 -3.47
N ARG A 96 2.52 -12.32 -3.76
CA ARG A 96 3.68 -12.20 -2.86
C ARG A 96 4.42 -10.93 -3.20
N ILE A 97 4.74 -10.16 -2.17
CA ILE A 97 5.59 -8.97 -2.27
C ILE A 97 6.88 -9.29 -1.54
N SER A 98 8.00 -9.23 -2.27
CA SER A 98 9.34 -9.22 -1.68
C SER A 98 9.77 -7.77 -1.55
N ILE A 99 10.19 -7.38 -0.34
CA ILE A 99 10.57 -6.01 -0.01
C ILE A 99 12.01 -6.07 0.50
N ASP A 100 12.86 -5.28 -0.13
CA ASP A 100 14.26 -5.09 0.22
C ASP A 100 14.41 -3.67 0.75
N VAL A 101 14.79 -3.51 2.02
CA VAL A 101 15.01 -2.21 2.65
C VAL A 101 16.49 -2.09 2.96
N SER A 102 17.13 -1.06 2.42
CA SER A 102 18.51 -0.70 2.79
C SER A 102 18.53 0.71 3.36
N ALA A 103 19.29 0.92 4.42
CA ALA A 103 19.45 2.23 5.03
C ALA A 103 20.72 2.31 5.87
N THR A 104 21.12 3.52 6.23
CA THR A 104 22.23 3.77 7.15
C THR A 104 21.70 4.16 8.52
N VAL A 105 22.03 3.41 9.57
CA VAL A 105 21.67 3.73 10.96
C VAL A 105 22.95 4.01 11.74
N HIS A 106 23.08 5.24 12.27
CA HIS A 106 24.27 5.68 13.01
C HIS A 106 25.60 5.45 12.24
N GLY A 107 25.60 5.69 10.93
CA GLY A 107 26.77 5.53 10.06
C GLY A 107 27.12 4.07 9.71
N LEU A 108 26.27 3.11 10.05
CA LEU A 108 26.40 1.71 9.66
C LEU A 108 25.34 1.33 8.63
N PRO A 109 25.69 0.59 7.57
CA PRO A 109 24.71 0.09 6.60
C PRO A 109 23.91 -1.06 7.22
N PHE A 110 22.59 -1.00 7.07
CA PHE A 110 21.63 -2.02 7.46
C PHE A 110 20.80 -2.42 6.24
N ASP A 111 20.58 -3.72 6.14
CA ASP A 111 19.75 -4.34 5.11
C ASP A 111 18.72 -5.22 5.80
N ASP A 112 17.48 -5.15 5.33
CA ASP A 112 16.36 -5.88 5.88
C ASP A 112 15.47 -6.39 4.74
N GLN A 113 14.95 -7.60 4.89
CA GLN A 113 14.18 -8.28 3.86
C GLN A 113 12.87 -8.79 4.44
N HIS A 114 11.77 -8.43 3.79
CA HIS A 114 10.43 -8.86 4.17
C HIS A 114 9.76 -9.60 3.03
N THR A 115 9.01 -10.64 3.37
CA THR A 115 8.11 -11.32 2.44
C THR A 115 6.69 -11.20 2.95
N VAL A 116 5.84 -10.55 2.17
CA VAL A 116 4.47 -10.21 2.56
C VAL A 116 3.47 -10.77 1.56
N LEU A 117 2.33 -11.23 2.04
CA LEU A 117 1.23 -11.69 1.19
C LEU A 117 0.17 -10.58 1.07
N LEU A 118 -0.05 -10.11 -0.16
CA LEU A 118 -1.14 -9.22 -0.50
C LEU A 118 -2.37 -10.04 -0.88
N GLN A 119 -3.40 -10.00 -0.03
CA GLN A 119 -4.67 -10.66 -0.27
C GLN A 119 -5.70 -9.65 -0.81
N THR A 120 -6.27 -9.96 -1.97
CA THR A 120 -7.29 -9.15 -2.62
C THR A 120 -8.66 -9.73 -2.34
N SER A 121 -9.47 -9.01 -1.56
CA SER A 121 -10.88 -9.26 -1.29
C SER A 121 -11.76 -8.69 -2.40
N ASP A 122 -12.88 -9.36 -2.71
CA ASP A 122 -13.85 -8.82 -3.68
C ASP A 122 -14.92 -8.05 -2.92
N THR A 123 -15.18 -6.84 -3.39
CA THR A 123 -16.16 -5.91 -2.82
C THR A 123 -16.90 -5.21 -3.96
N ILE A 124 -17.86 -4.35 -3.67
CA ILE A 124 -18.58 -3.58 -4.71
C ILE A 124 -18.33 -2.10 -4.47
N CYS A 125 -17.80 -1.41 -5.49
CA CYS A 125 -17.60 0.04 -5.40
C CYS A 125 -18.95 0.78 -5.40
N GLN A 126 -18.98 1.98 -4.83
CA GLN A 126 -20.19 2.78 -4.71
C GLN A 126 -20.83 3.05 -6.08
N THR A 127 -20.02 3.27 -7.11
CA THR A 127 -20.49 3.48 -8.48
C THR A 127 -21.24 2.26 -9.04
N CYS A 128 -20.69 1.06 -8.86
CA CYS A 128 -21.34 -0.17 -9.32
C CYS A 128 -22.60 -0.48 -8.50
N SER A 129 -22.56 -0.25 -7.19
CA SER A 129 -23.75 -0.38 -6.33
C SER A 129 -24.88 0.57 -6.75
N ARG A 130 -24.57 1.84 -7.06
CA ARG A 130 -25.54 2.83 -7.56
C ARG A 130 -26.13 2.42 -8.92
N LYS A 131 -25.29 1.94 -9.85
CA LYS A 131 -25.74 1.45 -11.16
C LYS A 131 -26.76 0.31 -11.01
N ASP A 132 -26.48 -0.65 -10.13
CA ASP A 132 -27.39 -1.78 -9.89
C ASP A 132 -28.69 -1.38 -9.21
N GLY A 133 -28.63 -0.35 -8.36
CA GLY A 133 -29.80 0.23 -7.69
C GLY A 133 -30.65 1.13 -8.59
N ALA A 134 -30.35 1.21 -9.90
CA ALA A 134 -30.97 2.17 -10.83
C ALA A 134 -30.93 3.62 -10.29
N TYR A 135 -29.86 3.97 -9.57
CA TYR A 135 -29.64 5.31 -9.07
C TYR A 135 -29.11 6.21 -10.19
N PHE A 136 -29.68 7.41 -10.28
CA PHE A 136 -29.24 8.45 -11.18
C PHE A 136 -29.00 9.72 -10.37
N GLU A 137 -27.89 10.44 -10.63
CA GLU A 137 -27.64 11.74 -9.98
C GLU A 137 -28.66 12.81 -10.43
N ALA A 138 -29.24 12.63 -11.62
CA ALA A 138 -30.32 13.45 -12.15
C ALA A 138 -31.25 12.63 -13.06
N GLU A 139 -32.55 12.89 -12.96
CA GLU A 139 -33.58 12.34 -13.84
C GLU A 139 -34.24 13.48 -14.62
N PHE A 140 -34.26 13.40 -15.95
CA PHE A 140 -34.90 14.41 -16.80
C PHE A 140 -36.25 13.89 -17.31
N GLN A 141 -37.34 14.40 -16.73
CA GLN A 141 -38.69 14.05 -17.14
C GLN A 141 -39.26 15.08 -18.11
N ILE A 142 -39.42 14.69 -19.37
CA ILE A 142 -40.02 15.54 -20.40
C ILE A 142 -41.52 15.25 -20.48
N ARG A 143 -42.33 16.31 -20.35
CA ARG A 143 -43.78 16.24 -20.45
C ARG A 143 -44.28 17.22 -21.49
N SER A 144 -45.26 16.78 -22.28
CA SER A 144 -46.02 17.66 -23.17
C SER A 144 -47.30 18.12 -22.48
N ALA A 145 -47.66 19.40 -22.66
CA ALA A 145 -48.90 19.95 -22.15
C ALA A 145 -50.08 19.54 -23.05
N GLY A 146 -50.95 18.65 -22.57
CA GLY A 146 -52.26 18.36 -23.19
C GLY A 146 -52.24 17.61 -24.52
N ARG A 147 -51.08 17.18 -25.02
CA ARG A 147 -50.96 16.38 -26.25
C ARG A 147 -49.91 15.28 -26.09
N ARG A 148 -49.91 14.30 -26.99
CA ARG A 148 -48.84 13.30 -27.08
C ARG A 148 -47.65 13.90 -27.86
N LEU A 149 -46.43 13.67 -27.40
CA LEU A 149 -45.22 14.00 -28.16
C LEU A 149 -45.19 13.21 -29.48
N SER A 150 -44.83 13.87 -30.58
CA SER A 150 -44.67 13.21 -31.87
C SER A 150 -43.39 12.36 -31.91
N LYS A 151 -43.27 11.45 -32.89
CA LYS A 151 -42.05 10.64 -33.05
C LYS A 151 -40.83 11.51 -33.38
N ASP A 152 -41.02 12.59 -34.14
CA ASP A 152 -39.94 13.50 -34.52
C ASP A 152 -39.44 14.28 -33.31
N GLU A 153 -40.34 14.75 -32.44
CA GLU A 153 -39.99 15.46 -31.20
C GLU A 153 -39.21 14.56 -30.24
N ILE A 154 -39.60 13.29 -30.12
CA ILE A 154 -38.87 12.29 -29.32
C ILE A 154 -37.49 11.98 -29.93
N GLY A 155 -37.38 11.98 -31.27
CA GLY A 155 -36.14 11.71 -31.98
C GLY A 155 -35.05 12.77 -31.74
N VAL A 156 -35.43 14.02 -31.48
CA VAL A 156 -34.49 15.13 -31.20
C VAL A 156 -33.96 15.10 -29.75
N ILE A 157 -34.66 14.43 -28.84
CA ILE A 157 -34.34 14.36 -27.40
C ILE A 157 -33.32 13.25 -27.10
N ARG A 158 -33.11 12.33 -28.02
CA ARG A 158 -32.33 11.10 -27.84
C ARG A 158 -30.86 11.29 -28.18
#